data_AF-B6K164-F1
#
_entry.id   AF-B6K164-F1
#
_cell.length_a   1.000
_cell.length_b   1.000
_cell.length_c   1.000
_cell.angle_alpha   90.00
_cell.angle_beta   90.00
_cell.angle_gamma   90.00
#
_symmetry.space_group_name_H-M   'P 1'
#
loop_
_entity.id
_entity.type
_entity.pdbx_description
1 polymer ?
#
loop_
_entity_poly.entity_id
_entity_poly.type
_entity_poly.pdbx_seq_one_letter_code
_entity_poly.pdbx_strand_id
1 'polypeptide(L)'
;MPGNKLLSPQGLDKIAMLLVSVDRLSSPSTKLFSKDVVVFLNEFRCALRLPGLYNLVNGFHFQQSSFCQLVVTLVQMAYYLSEGLAFLSSKDVIQLPKRLENWLWLVSCRCWLIGTLIHFARLLLHCTSVSPVDLLDDFVIDLTALPMSLHWSLRRGCGLCTTQLGALGLVSAVTHLRRLLNES
;
A
#
# COMPACT_ATOMS: atom_id res chain seq x y z
N MET A 1 27.02 -3.88 6.59
CA MET A 1 26.74 -4.39 5.23
C MET A 1 25.43 -3.79 4.78
N PRO A 2 25.36 -3.07 3.65
CA PRO A 2 24.07 -2.63 3.13
C PRO A 2 23.23 -3.88 2.82
N GLY A 3 22.18 -4.10 3.60
CA GLY A 3 21.28 -5.23 3.39
C GLY A 3 20.51 -5.03 2.10
N ASN A 4 20.39 -6.09 1.30
CA ASN A 4 19.63 -6.05 0.05
C ASN A 4 18.19 -5.59 0.34
N LYS A 5 17.86 -4.35 -0.07
CA LYS A 5 16.56 -3.71 0.20
C LYS A 5 15.39 -4.49 -0.40
N LEU A 6 15.62 -5.31 -1.43
CA LEU A 6 14.61 -6.21 -1.99
C LEU A 6 14.11 -7.27 -0.99
N LEU A 7 15.00 -7.73 -0.10
CA LEU A 7 14.67 -8.74 0.92
C LEU A 7 14.04 -8.11 2.18
N SER A 8 13.95 -6.78 2.23
CA SER A 8 13.22 -6.10 3.30
C SER A 8 11.71 -6.39 3.19
N PRO A 9 10.94 -6.26 4.29
CA PRO A 9 9.48 -6.40 4.24
C PRO A 9 8.81 -5.51 3.20
N GLN A 10 9.36 -4.32 2.95
CA GLN A 10 8.85 -3.41 1.92
C GLN A 10 9.12 -3.94 0.51
N GLY A 11 10.32 -4.44 0.24
CA GLY A 11 10.66 -5.06 -1.05
C GLY A 11 9.80 -6.28 -1.36
N LEU A 12 9.58 -7.14 -0.37
CA LEU A 12 8.72 -8.32 -0.51
C LEU A 12 7.25 -7.96 -0.74
N ASP A 13 6.72 -6.88 -0.13
CA ASP A 13 5.34 -6.40 -0.41
C ASP A 13 5.21 -5.98 -1.89
N LYS A 14 6.23 -5.33 -2.46
CA LYS A 14 6.20 -4.89 -3.86
C LYS A 14 6.34 -6.05 -4.83
N ILE A 15 7.15 -7.07 -4.52
CA ILE A 15 7.21 -8.31 -5.31
C ILE A 15 5.85 -9.02 -5.28
N ALA A 16 5.23 -9.17 -4.11
CA ALA A 16 3.91 -9.80 -4.01
C ALA A 16 2.84 -9.00 -4.76
N MET A 17 2.88 -7.67 -4.69
CA MET A 17 2.00 -6.78 -5.46
C MET A 17 2.18 -6.97 -6.97
N LEU A 18 3.43 -7.05 -7.44
CA LEU A 18 3.76 -7.33 -8.84
C LEU A 18 3.11 -8.63 -9.32
N LEU A 19 3.31 -9.73 -8.58
CA LEU A 19 2.76 -11.04 -8.94
C LEU A 19 1.23 -11.04 -9.01
N VAL A 20 0.56 -10.41 -8.02
CA VAL A 20 -0.91 -10.27 -8.00
C VAL A 20 -1.39 -9.43 -9.19
N SER A 21 -0.68 -8.35 -9.52
CA SER A 21 -1.03 -7.49 -10.64
C SER A 21 -0.86 -8.16 -11.99
N VAL A 22 0.18 -8.97 -12.17
CA VAL A 22 0.37 -9.78 -13.38
C VAL A 22 -0.76 -10.80 -13.54
N ASP A 23 -1.16 -11.50 -12.47
CA ASP A 23 -2.29 -12.45 -12.53
C ASP A 23 -3.60 -11.77 -12.95
N ARG A 24 -3.85 -10.56 -12.44
CA ARG A 24 -5.04 -9.77 -12.78
C ARG A 24 -5.09 -9.33 -14.24
N LEU A 25 -3.94 -9.28 -14.91
CA LEU A 25 -3.82 -8.96 -16.33
C LEU A 25 -3.85 -10.20 -17.23
N SER A 26 -3.60 -11.38 -16.67
CA SER A 26 -3.69 -12.63 -17.40
C SER A 26 -5.13 -12.95 -17.81
N SER A 27 -5.27 -13.50 -19.03
CA SER A 27 -6.52 -14.08 -19.51
C SER A 27 -6.97 -15.23 -18.59
N PRO A 28 -8.28 -15.53 -18.48
CA PRO A 28 -8.76 -16.72 -17.77
C PRO A 28 -8.07 -18.02 -18.21
N SER A 29 -7.69 -18.12 -19.49
CA SER A 29 -6.99 -19.28 -20.07
C SER A 29 -5.49 -19.34 -19.75
N THR A 30 -4.90 -18.24 -19.25
CA THR A 30 -3.48 -18.09 -18.99
C THR A 30 -3.21 -17.63 -17.56
N LYS A 31 -4.14 -17.89 -16.64
CA LYS A 31 -3.92 -17.58 -15.23
C LYS A 31 -2.65 -18.25 -14.74
N LEU A 32 -1.75 -17.44 -14.20
CA LEU A 32 -0.44 -17.89 -13.74
C LEU A 32 -0.55 -18.52 -12.36
N PHE A 33 -1.50 -18.03 -11.56
CA PHE A 33 -1.68 -18.47 -10.19
C PHE A 33 -3.10 -18.98 -9.95
N SER A 34 -3.22 -19.96 -9.05
CA SER A 34 -4.51 -20.34 -8.51
C SER A 34 -5.11 -19.19 -7.71
N LYS A 35 -6.44 -19.20 -7.51
CA LYS A 35 -7.11 -18.21 -6.66
C LYS A 35 -6.52 -18.19 -5.24
N ASP A 36 -6.16 -19.35 -4.72
CA ASP A 36 -5.61 -19.50 -3.36
C ASP A 36 -4.24 -18.83 -3.23
N VAL A 37 -3.39 -18.91 -4.26
CA VAL A 37 -2.08 -18.22 -4.26
C VAL A 37 -2.28 -16.71 -4.29
N VAL A 38 -3.22 -16.19 -5.07
CA VAL A 38 -3.52 -14.74 -5.10
C VAL A 38 -4.06 -14.25 -3.75
N VAL A 39 -4.92 -15.05 -3.11
CA VAL A 39 -5.42 -14.76 -1.76
C VAL A 39 -4.25 -14.74 -0.77
N PHE A 40 -3.44 -15.79 -0.75
CA PHE A 40 -2.24 -15.89 0.09
C PHE A 40 -1.29 -14.70 -0.11
N LEU A 41 -1.02 -14.28 -1.34
CA LEU A 41 -0.15 -13.14 -1.62
C LEU A 41 -0.71 -11.83 -1.05
N ASN A 42 -2.03 -11.61 -1.12
CA ASN A 42 -2.63 -10.40 -0.53
C ASN A 42 -2.58 -10.44 1.02
N GLU A 43 -2.74 -11.61 1.61
CA GLU A 43 -2.62 -11.82 3.05
C GLU A 43 -1.18 -11.63 3.53
N PHE A 44 -0.23 -12.20 2.80
CA PHE A 44 1.20 -12.03 3.05
C PHE A 44 1.60 -10.56 3.05
N ARG A 45 1.09 -9.76 2.09
CA ARG A 45 1.31 -8.31 2.06
C ARG A 45 0.78 -7.60 3.30
N CYS A 46 -0.36 -8.01 3.84
CA CYS A 46 -0.89 -7.45 5.09
C CYS A 46 0.05 -7.75 6.26
N ALA A 47 0.55 -8.99 6.36
CA ALA A 47 1.50 -9.38 7.39
C ALA A 47 2.83 -8.59 7.30
N LEU A 48 3.33 -8.34 6.10
CA LEU A 48 4.57 -7.57 5.87
C LEU A 48 4.48 -6.10 6.30
N ARG A 49 3.28 -5.56 6.55
CA ARG A 49 3.09 -4.19 7.05
C ARG A 49 3.17 -4.08 8.57
N LEU A 50 3.04 -5.19 9.31
CA LEU A 50 3.13 -5.20 10.78
C LEU A 50 4.49 -4.69 11.31
N PRO A 51 5.65 -5.07 10.74
CA PRO A 51 6.93 -4.46 11.12
C PRO A 51 6.96 -2.94 10.88
N GLY A 52 6.29 -2.47 9.82
CA GLY A 52 6.15 -1.04 9.52
C GLY A 52 5.37 -0.30 10.62
N LEU A 53 4.29 -0.91 11.12
CA LEU A 53 3.55 -0.38 12.26
C LEU A 53 4.40 -0.32 13.53
N TYR A 54 5.13 -1.38 13.85
CA TYR A 54 6.03 -1.41 15.01
C TYR A 54 7.06 -0.27 14.96
N ASN A 55 7.69 -0.09 13.80
CA ASN A 55 8.66 0.99 13.59
C ASN A 55 8.03 2.37 13.73
N LEU A 56 6.82 2.58 13.21
CA LEU A 56 6.11 3.84 13.35
C LEU A 56 5.78 4.14 14.82
N VAL A 57 5.30 3.15 15.58
CA VAL A 57 4.94 3.33 16.99
C VAL A 57 6.16 3.64 17.84
N ASN A 58 7.26 2.92 17.65
CA ASN A 58 8.48 3.15 18.44
C ASN A 58 9.24 4.41 18.06
N GLY A 59 9.19 4.80 16.79
CA GLY A 59 9.82 6.03 16.29
C GLY A 59 8.96 7.29 16.49
N PHE A 60 7.79 7.17 17.11
CA PHE A 60 6.85 8.28 17.21
C PHE A 60 7.25 9.26 18.31
N HIS A 61 7.76 10.43 17.90
CA HIS A 61 8.12 11.52 18.79
C HIS A 61 7.24 12.75 18.51
N PHE A 62 6.22 12.95 19.35
CA PHE A 62 5.23 14.04 19.23
C PHE A 62 5.87 15.44 19.21
N GLN A 63 6.97 15.61 19.93
CA GLN A 63 7.54 16.92 20.25
C GLN A 63 8.48 17.48 19.16
N GLN A 64 8.87 16.66 18.18
CA GLN A 64 9.85 17.03 17.14
C GLN A 64 9.29 17.07 15.71
N SER A 65 8.02 16.72 15.53
CA SER A 65 7.41 16.61 14.21
C SER A 65 6.65 17.87 13.82
N SER A 66 6.77 18.31 12.57
CA SER A 66 5.85 19.32 12.02
C SER A 66 4.41 18.81 12.06
N PHE A 67 3.41 19.71 12.14
CA PHE A 67 2.00 19.32 12.12
C PHE A 67 1.66 18.42 10.91
N CYS A 68 2.24 18.72 9.75
CA CYS A 68 2.03 17.93 8.54
C CYS A 68 2.61 16.50 8.67
N GLN A 69 3.80 16.34 9.24
CA GLN A 69 4.38 15.02 9.51
C GLN A 69 3.56 14.26 10.55
N LEU A 70 3.10 14.94 11.60
CA LEU A 70 2.24 14.33 12.61
C LEU A 70 0.96 13.75 11.98
N VAL A 71 0.27 14.52 11.13
CA VAL A 71 -0.94 14.06 10.44
C VAL A 71 -0.64 12.84 9.56
N VAL A 72 0.44 12.86 8.78
CA VAL A 72 0.81 11.71 7.93
C VAL A 72 1.10 10.46 8.76
N THR A 73 1.88 10.60 9.83
CA THR A 73 2.21 9.48 10.71
C THR A 73 0.96 8.89 11.35
N LEU A 74 0.04 9.73 11.84
CA LEU A 74 -1.22 9.28 12.44
C LEU A 74 -2.12 8.56 11.42
N VAL A 75 -2.22 9.10 10.20
CA VAL A 75 -2.98 8.45 9.11
C VAL A 75 -2.37 7.09 8.77
N GLN A 76 -1.05 6.96 8.75
CA GLN A 76 -0.36 5.71 8.43
C GLN A 76 -0.47 4.69 9.57
N MET A 77 -0.41 5.13 10.83
CA MET A 77 -0.70 4.28 11.99
C MET A 77 -2.14 3.75 11.95
N ALA A 78 -3.12 4.64 11.71
CA ALA A 78 -4.51 4.25 11.58
C ALA A 78 -4.73 3.26 10.42
N TYR A 79 -4.04 3.47 9.29
CA TYR A 79 -4.04 2.55 8.16
C TYR A 79 -3.57 1.14 8.58
N TYR A 80 -2.36 1.01 9.13
CA TYR A 80 -1.82 -0.29 9.49
C TYR A 80 -2.56 -0.97 10.63
N LEU A 81 -3.05 -0.21 11.63
CA LEU A 81 -3.85 -0.76 12.73
C LEU A 81 -5.18 -1.31 12.22
N SER A 82 -5.91 -0.53 11.44
CA SER A 82 -7.22 -0.96 10.93
C SER A 82 -7.09 -2.13 9.96
N GLU A 83 -6.10 -2.11 9.07
CA GLU A 83 -5.82 -3.23 8.17
C GLU A 83 -5.37 -4.48 8.92
N GLY A 84 -4.45 -4.35 9.87
CA GLY A 84 -3.96 -5.45 10.69
C GLY A 84 -5.06 -6.11 11.52
N LEU A 85 -5.90 -5.32 12.18
CA LEU A 85 -7.04 -5.85 12.95
C LEU A 85 -8.07 -6.54 12.05
N ALA A 86 -8.39 -5.96 10.90
CA ALA A 86 -9.31 -6.58 9.94
C ALA A 86 -8.74 -7.90 9.41
N PHE A 87 -7.44 -7.94 9.11
CA PHE A 87 -6.73 -9.14 8.69
C PHE A 87 -6.74 -10.23 9.76
N LEU A 88 -6.36 -9.92 11.00
CA LEU A 88 -6.36 -10.89 12.11
C LEU A 88 -7.77 -11.45 12.39
N SER A 89 -8.80 -10.60 12.26
CA SER A 89 -10.20 -11.03 12.37
C SER A 89 -10.61 -11.97 11.23
N SER A 90 -10.17 -11.69 10.00
CA SER A 90 -10.44 -12.56 8.84
C SER A 90 -9.80 -13.95 8.93
N LYS A 91 -8.81 -14.10 9.81
CA LYS A 91 -8.10 -15.36 10.10
C LYS A 91 -8.55 -16.04 11.38
N ASP A 92 -9.63 -15.57 11.99
CA ASP A 92 -10.16 -16.07 13.26
C ASP A 92 -9.14 -16.06 14.41
N VAL A 93 -8.09 -15.24 14.32
CA VAL A 93 -7.10 -15.04 15.39
C VAL A 93 -7.69 -14.17 16.49
N ILE A 94 -8.45 -13.14 16.09
CA ILE A 94 -9.26 -12.32 16.99
C ILE A 94 -10.73 -12.42 16.57
N GLN A 95 -11.63 -12.46 17.55
CA GLN A 95 -13.05 -12.53 17.27
C GLN A 95 -13.64 -11.11 17.21
N LEU A 96 -13.76 -10.54 16.00
CA LEU A 96 -14.53 -9.32 15.78
C LEU A 96 -15.86 -9.63 15.07
N PRO A 97 -16.93 -8.88 15.37
CA PRO A 97 -18.13 -8.95 14.56
C PRO A 97 -17.81 -8.63 13.09
N LYS A 98 -18.36 -9.37 12.13
CA LYS A 98 -18.12 -9.12 10.69
C LYS A 98 -18.46 -7.70 10.24
N ARG A 99 -19.42 -7.05 10.91
CA ARG A 99 -19.72 -5.63 10.69
C ARG A 99 -18.53 -4.73 11.02
N LEU A 100 -17.82 -5.01 12.10
CA LEU A 100 -16.64 -4.25 12.52
C LEU A 100 -15.43 -4.56 11.62
N GLU A 101 -15.20 -5.82 11.27
CA GLU A 101 -14.18 -6.22 10.30
C GLU A 101 -14.33 -5.47 8.96
N ASN A 102 -15.54 -5.47 8.38
CA ASN A 102 -15.84 -4.73 7.15
C ASN A 102 -15.65 -3.21 7.31
N TRP A 103 -15.95 -2.67 8.50
CA TRP A 103 -15.72 -1.26 8.78
C TRP A 103 -14.22 -0.94 8.86
N LEU A 104 -13.42 -1.79 9.49
CA LEU A 104 -11.97 -1.64 9.57
C LEU A 104 -11.31 -1.70 8.19
N TRP A 105 -11.72 -2.64 7.32
CA TRP A 105 -11.28 -2.66 5.92
C TRP A 105 -11.58 -1.35 5.18
N LEU A 106 -12.76 -0.77 5.41
CA LEU A 106 -13.13 0.49 4.77
C LEU A 106 -12.32 1.66 5.33
N VAL A 107 -12.07 1.68 6.64
CA VAL A 107 -11.24 2.70 7.29
C VAL A 107 -9.81 2.62 6.78
N SER A 108 -9.23 1.43 6.67
CA SER A 108 -7.87 1.28 6.15
C SER A 108 -7.75 1.82 4.73
N CYS A 109 -8.71 1.50 3.86
CA CYS A 109 -8.71 2.01 2.48
C CYS A 109 -8.85 3.54 2.42
N ARG A 110 -9.61 4.16 3.34
CA ARG A 110 -9.72 5.62 3.45
C ARG A 110 -8.45 6.27 3.98
N CYS A 111 -7.80 5.67 4.97
CA CYS A 111 -6.50 6.14 5.44
C CYS A 111 -5.45 6.05 4.33
N TRP A 112 -5.45 4.98 3.53
CA TRP A 112 -4.59 4.86 2.36
C TRP A 112 -4.86 5.97 1.32
N LEU A 113 -6.13 6.25 1.02
CA LEU A 113 -6.50 7.37 0.14
C LEU A 113 -6.02 8.72 0.68
N ILE A 114 -6.26 9.01 1.97
CA ILE A 114 -5.83 10.27 2.60
C ILE A 114 -4.31 10.41 2.53
N GLY A 115 -3.57 9.34 2.85
CA GLY A 115 -2.11 9.32 2.75
C GLY A 115 -1.62 9.62 1.34
N THR A 116 -2.24 8.99 0.33
CA THR A 116 -1.95 9.21 -1.09
C THR A 116 -2.22 10.67 -1.50
N LEU A 117 -3.36 11.24 -1.07
CA LEU A 117 -3.71 12.64 -1.35
C LEU A 117 -2.71 13.63 -0.72
N ILE A 118 -2.28 13.38 0.52
CA ILE A 118 -1.30 14.23 1.19
C ILE A 118 0.05 14.17 0.46
N HIS A 119 0.50 12.97 0.09
CA HIS A 119 1.77 12.80 -0.63
C HIS A 119 1.72 13.47 -2.01
N PHE A 120 0.63 13.25 -2.76
CA PHE A 120 0.43 13.86 -4.07
C PHE A 120 0.35 15.39 -3.99
N ALA A 121 -0.38 15.94 -3.00
CA ALA A 121 -0.43 17.38 -2.78
C ALA A 121 0.95 17.96 -2.43
N ARG A 122 1.74 17.26 -1.61
CA ARG A 122 3.11 17.69 -1.30
C ARG A 122 3.99 17.69 -2.55
N LEU A 123 3.92 16.66 -3.39
CA LEU A 123 4.65 16.62 -4.65
C LEU A 123 4.29 17.81 -5.54
N LEU A 124 3.01 18.12 -5.69
CA LEU A 124 2.55 19.29 -6.47
C LEU A 124 3.01 20.63 -5.89
N LEU A 125 3.11 20.74 -4.57
CA LEU A 125 3.44 21.99 -3.88
C LEU A 125 4.95 22.20 -3.65
N HIS A 126 5.77 21.15 -3.67
CA HIS A 126 7.20 21.20 -3.28
C HIS A 126 8.17 20.79 -4.39
N CYS A 127 7.89 21.15 -5.66
CA CYS A 127 8.75 20.86 -6.83
C CYS A 127 10.14 21.55 -6.85
N THR A 128 10.84 21.72 -5.72
CA THR A 128 12.04 22.59 -5.67
C THR A 128 13.29 22.05 -4.95
N SER A 129 13.35 20.79 -4.47
CA SER A 129 14.60 20.30 -3.82
C SER A 129 14.96 18.81 -3.99
N VAL A 130 14.19 18.03 -4.74
CA VAL A 130 14.42 16.58 -4.92
C VAL A 130 15.01 16.31 -6.30
N SER A 131 15.80 15.23 -6.45
CA SER A 131 16.32 14.80 -7.75
C SER A 131 15.17 14.59 -8.75
N PRO A 132 15.33 14.96 -10.03
CA PRO A 132 14.23 14.89 -11.00
C PRO A 132 13.76 13.45 -11.26
N VAL A 133 14.63 12.45 -11.03
CA VAL A 133 14.30 11.03 -11.21
C VAL A 133 13.41 10.53 -10.07
N ASP A 134 13.76 10.85 -8.82
CA ASP A 134 12.95 10.43 -7.66
C ASP A 134 11.58 11.12 -7.67
N LEU A 135 11.52 12.38 -8.12
CA LEU A 135 10.28 13.12 -8.28
C LEU A 135 9.33 12.48 -9.29
N LEU A 136 9.86 12.01 -10.44
CA LEU A 136 9.06 11.35 -11.46
C LEU A 136 8.51 10.02 -10.94
N ASP A 137 9.34 9.25 -10.22
CA ASP A 137 8.94 7.96 -9.66
C ASP A 137 7.83 8.14 -8.62
N ASP A 138 7.98 9.10 -7.72
CA ASP A 138 6.97 9.46 -6.72
C ASP A 138 5.66 9.93 -7.36
N PHE A 139 5.76 10.74 -8.42
CA PHE A 139 4.58 11.19 -9.15
C PHE A 139 3.84 10.02 -9.83
N VAL A 140 4.56 9.11 -10.49
CA VAL A 140 3.97 7.93 -11.15
C VAL A 140 3.34 6.98 -10.13
N ILE A 141 4.01 6.76 -9.00
CA ILE A 141 3.49 5.95 -7.90
C ILE A 141 2.16 6.51 -7.39
N ASP A 142 2.10 7.81 -7.08
CA ASP A 142 0.88 8.42 -6.56
C ASP A 142 -0.24 8.49 -7.61
N LEU A 143 0.11 8.81 -8.86
CA LEU A 143 -0.85 8.88 -9.96
C LEU A 143 -1.54 7.53 -10.19
N THR A 144 -0.80 6.43 -10.03
CA THR A 144 -1.36 5.08 -10.14
C THR A 144 -2.09 4.64 -8.86
N ALA A 145 -1.60 5.04 -7.69
CA ALA A 145 -2.21 4.72 -6.40
C ALA A 145 -3.52 5.47 -6.13
N LEU A 146 -3.69 6.68 -6.66
CA LEU A 146 -4.87 7.52 -6.42
C LEU A 146 -6.19 6.87 -6.90
N PRO A 147 -6.34 6.44 -8.18
CA PRO A 147 -7.56 5.78 -8.62
C PRO A 147 -7.80 4.45 -7.88
N MET A 148 -6.74 3.71 -7.53
CA MET A 148 -6.86 2.47 -6.76
C MET A 148 -7.35 2.74 -5.33
N SER A 149 -6.71 3.64 -4.60
CA SER A 149 -7.10 3.98 -3.23
C SER A 149 -8.51 4.56 -3.19
N LEU A 150 -8.89 5.38 -4.17
CA LEU A 150 -10.25 5.85 -4.33
C LEU A 150 -11.24 4.70 -4.54
N HIS A 151 -10.92 3.76 -5.44
CA HIS A 151 -11.75 2.57 -5.68
C HIS A 151 -12.06 1.82 -4.38
N TRP A 152 -11.02 1.45 -3.63
CA TRP A 152 -11.19 0.64 -2.42
C TRP A 152 -11.76 1.43 -1.23
N SER A 153 -11.67 2.77 -1.24
CA SER A 153 -12.24 3.63 -0.19
C SER A 153 -13.77 3.75 -0.21
N LEU A 154 -14.40 3.35 -1.32
CA LEU A 154 -15.85 3.41 -1.54
C LEU A 154 -16.46 2.02 -1.35
N ARG A 155 -17.59 1.93 -0.63
CA ARG A 155 -18.29 0.65 -0.37
C ARG A 155 -18.69 -0.12 -1.63
N ARG A 156 -18.86 0.56 -2.76
CA ARG A 156 -19.26 -0.03 -4.05
C ARG A 156 -18.14 0.00 -5.09
N GLY A 157 -16.93 0.44 -4.73
CA GLY A 157 -15.90 0.77 -5.70
C GLY A 157 -16.16 2.10 -6.41
N CYS A 158 -15.19 2.54 -7.22
CA CYS A 158 -15.35 3.65 -8.18
C CYS A 158 -15.55 3.18 -9.63
N GLY A 159 -15.91 1.89 -9.83
CA GLY A 159 -16.21 1.33 -11.15
C GLY A 159 -15.01 0.77 -11.94
N LEU A 160 -13.80 0.78 -11.36
CA LEU A 160 -12.64 0.13 -12.00
C LEU A 160 -12.80 -1.38 -12.12
N CYS A 161 -12.49 -1.93 -13.28
CA CYS A 161 -12.47 -3.37 -13.50
C CYS A 161 -11.17 -4.01 -13.00
N THR A 162 -11.15 -5.34 -12.88
CA THR A 162 -9.98 -6.11 -12.41
C THR A 162 -8.73 -5.85 -13.25
N THR A 163 -8.88 -5.73 -14.57
CA THR A 163 -7.77 -5.45 -15.49
C THR A 163 -7.17 -4.06 -15.26
N GLN A 164 -8.01 -3.04 -15.04
CA GLN A 164 -7.54 -1.69 -14.71
C GLN A 164 -6.79 -1.66 -13.39
N LEU A 165 -7.32 -2.34 -12.36
CA LEU A 165 -6.64 -2.49 -11.07
C LEU A 165 -5.30 -3.26 -11.21
N GLY A 166 -5.26 -4.27 -12.08
CA GLY A 166 -4.05 -5.01 -12.42
C GLY A 166 -2.98 -4.10 -13.03
N ALA A 167 -3.36 -3.32 -14.05
CA ALA A 167 -2.46 -2.40 -14.75
C ALA A 167 -1.90 -1.30 -13.83
N LEU A 168 -2.75 -0.64 -13.06
CA LEU A 168 -2.34 0.38 -12.10
C LEU A 168 -1.39 -0.19 -11.03
N GLY A 169 -1.73 -1.37 -10.50
CA GLY A 169 -0.88 -2.04 -9.52
C GLY A 169 0.45 -2.51 -10.11
N LEU A 170 0.47 -2.93 -11.38
CA LEU A 170 1.70 -3.35 -12.08
C LEU A 170 2.66 -2.17 -12.21
N VAL A 171 2.17 -1.04 -12.73
CA VAL A 171 3.00 0.17 -12.91
C VAL A 171 3.54 0.63 -11.56
N SER A 172 2.69 0.72 -10.53
CA SER A 172 3.11 1.11 -9.18
C SER A 172 4.19 0.17 -8.61
N ALA A 173 4.01 -1.15 -8.73
CA ALA A 173 4.96 -2.12 -8.22
C ALA A 173 6.32 -2.06 -8.94
N VAL A 174 6.32 -1.94 -10.27
CA VAL A 174 7.55 -1.82 -11.07
C VAL A 174 8.32 -0.56 -10.72
N THR A 175 7.65 0.58 -10.61
CA THR A 175 8.30 1.86 -10.25
C THR A 175 8.92 1.77 -8.85
N HIS A 176 8.20 1.23 -7.87
CA HIS A 176 8.74 1.02 -6.53
C HIS A 176 9.95 0.07 -6.51
N LEU A 177 9.90 -1.04 -7.24
CA LEU A 177 11.00 -2.00 -7.31
C LEU A 177 12.24 -1.41 -7.97
N ARG A 178 12.06 -0.64 -9.05
CA ARG A 178 13.15 0.08 -9.70
C ARG A 178 13.84 1.04 -8.72
N ARG A 179 13.05 1.80 -7.96
CA ARG A 179 13.59 2.69 -6.93
C ARG A 179 14.39 1.94 -5.87
N LEU A 180 13.83 0.86 -5.33
CA LEU A 180 14.53 0.04 -4.32
C LEU A 180 15.85 -0.55 -4.83
N LEU A 181 15.92 -0.91 -6.11
CA LEU A 181 17.14 -1.39 -6.78
C LEU A 181 18.18 -0.29 -6.97
N ASN A 182 17.75 0.94 -7.24
CA ASN A 182 18.67 2.07 -7.42
C ASN A 182 19.25 2.58 -6.10
N GLU A 183 18.55 2.35 -4.99
CA GLU A 183 19.00 2.76 -3.65
C GLU A 183 19.75 1.66 -2.87
N SER A 184 20.03 0.49 -3.47
CA SER A 184 20.70 -0.67 -2.86
C SER A 184 22.13 -0.85 -3.37
#